data_AF-A0A0P1G9W4-F1
#
_entry.id   AF-A0A0P1G9W4-F1
#
_cell.length_a   1.000
_cell.length_b   1.000
_cell.length_c   1.000
_cell.angle_alpha   90.00
_cell.angle_beta   90.00
_cell.angle_gamma   90.00
#
_symmetry.space_group_name_H-M   'P 1'
#
loop_
_entity.id
_entity.type
_entity.pdbx_description
1 polymer ?
#
loop_
_entity_poly.entity_id
_entity_poly.type
_entity_poly.pdbx_seq_one_letter_code
_entity_poly.pdbx_strand_id
1 'polypeptide(L)'
;MSVDLPEYYFRVRDNGAFVFRVDTENRQRRIELDQIANVNIRNGEIKPHGDRKLSEADLLAIRHWMDDRRAVLAERDIDDIFRAIDHLNLTTHWAQSRASEEQLEAVTDQLLLTMHDLRSVLVRKKADRLMKAAAKAEGGKG
;
A
#
# COMPACT_ATOMS: atom_id res chain seq x y z
N MET A 1 -14.68 31.89 7.33
CA MET A 1 -13.76 30.93 7.98
C MET A 1 -12.47 30.95 7.19
N SER A 2 -11.39 31.49 7.74
CA SER A 2 -10.05 31.19 7.20
C SER A 2 -9.84 29.69 7.43
N VAL A 3 -9.67 28.94 6.36
CA VAL A 3 -9.30 27.54 6.45
C VAL A 3 -7.87 27.54 6.98
N ASP A 4 -7.68 27.07 8.22
CA ASP A 4 -6.34 26.85 8.75
C ASP A 4 -5.73 25.72 7.92
N LEU A 5 -4.69 26.04 7.14
CA LEU A 5 -4.08 25.10 6.21
C LEU A 5 -2.94 24.36 6.92
N PRO A 6 -2.71 23.08 6.59
CA PRO A 6 -1.61 22.34 7.19
C PRO A 6 -0.27 22.94 6.75
N GLU A 7 0.72 22.94 7.65
CA GLU A 7 2.08 23.43 7.36
C GLU A 7 2.77 22.62 6.24
N TYR A 8 2.41 21.34 6.10
CA TYR A 8 2.95 20.44 5.10
C TYR A 8 1.85 19.82 4.25
N TYR A 9 2.11 19.72 2.95
CA TYR A 9 1.29 18.97 2.00
C TYR A 9 2.13 17.86 1.35
N PHE A 10 1.64 16.63 1.44
CA PHE A 10 2.28 15.45 0.87
C PHE A 10 1.52 14.97 -0.35
N ARG A 11 2.07 15.23 -1.54
CA ARG A 11 1.50 14.72 -2.79
C ARG A 11 1.99 13.30 -3.02
N VAL A 12 1.11 12.34 -2.72
CA VAL A 12 1.38 10.90 -2.89
C VAL A 12 1.70 10.55 -4.34
N ARG A 13 2.64 9.62 -4.50
CA ARG A 13 3.01 8.91 -5.73
C ARG A 13 3.19 7.43 -5.41
N ASP A 14 3.39 6.59 -6.44
CA ASP A 14 3.47 5.13 -6.30
C ASP A 14 4.44 4.66 -5.20
N ASN A 15 5.60 5.32 -5.07
CA ASN A 15 6.66 4.91 -4.14
C ASN A 15 6.91 5.92 -3.00
N GLY A 16 6.03 6.88 -2.75
CA GLY A 16 6.21 7.85 -1.67
C GLY A 16 5.45 9.14 -1.91
N ALA A 17 6.11 10.29 -1.79
CA ALA A 17 5.48 11.58 -2.02
C ALA A 17 6.48 12.67 -2.44
N PHE A 18 5.93 13.73 -3.02
CA PHE A 18 6.55 15.05 -2.99
C PHE A 18 6.06 15.79 -1.75
N VAL A 19 6.98 16.41 -1.03
CA VAL A 19 6.72 17.14 0.20
C VAL A 19 6.80 18.62 -0.09
N PHE A 20 5.72 19.33 0.21
CA PHE A 20 5.63 20.77 0.07
C PHE A 20 5.43 21.42 1.44
N ARG A 21 6.12 22.52 1.69
CA ARG A 21 5.73 23.46 2.74
C ARG A 21 4.63 24.36 2.17
N VAL A 22 3.58 24.59 2.94
CA VAL A 22 2.45 25.42 2.55
C VAL A 22 2.68 26.82 3.08
N ASP A 23 2.77 27.80 2.19
CA ASP A 23 2.87 29.21 2.55
C ASP A 23 1.55 29.92 2.20
N THR A 24 1.00 30.62 3.18
CA THR A 24 -0.27 31.35 3.09
C THR A 24 -0.12 32.84 3.40
N GLU A 25 1.08 33.32 3.69
CA GLU A 25 1.35 34.68 4.19
C GLU A 25 1.59 35.72 3.08
N ASN A 26 1.31 35.40 1.82
CA ASN A 26 1.39 36.40 0.76
C ASN A 26 0.21 37.40 0.84
N ARG A 27 0.48 38.67 0.49
CA ARG A 27 -0.51 39.76 0.48
C ARG A 27 -1.74 39.50 -0.40
N GLN A 28 -1.72 38.44 -1.21
CA GLN A 28 -2.73 38.07 -2.20
C GLN A 28 -3.64 36.92 -1.74
N ARG A 29 -3.46 36.36 -0.53
CA ARG A 29 -4.20 35.17 -0.02
C ARG A 29 -4.11 33.95 -0.94
N ARG A 30 -3.00 33.80 -1.66
CA ARG A 30 -2.75 32.67 -2.56
C ARG A 30 -1.95 31.61 -1.83
N ILE A 31 -2.38 30.36 -1.95
CA ILE A 31 -1.62 29.22 -1.41
C ILE A 31 -0.40 28.99 -2.30
N GLU A 32 0.78 29.05 -1.71
CA GLU A 32 2.03 28.67 -2.35
C GLU A 32 2.50 27.33 -1.80
N LEU A 33 2.92 26.44 -2.72
CA LEU A 33 3.43 25.11 -2.38
C LEU A 33 4.89 25.05 -2.75
N ASP A 34 5.73 25.13 -1.73
CA ASP A 34 7.17 25.14 -1.89
C ASP A 34 7.71 23.73 -1.68
N GLN A 35 8.20 23.10 -2.75
CA GLN A 35 8.69 21.72 -2.67
C GLN A 35 10.00 21.68 -1.89
N ILE A 36 10.01 20.92 -0.78
CA ILE A 36 11.17 20.80 0.10
C ILE A 36 11.87 19.45 -0.02
N ALA A 37 11.14 18.38 -0.36
CA ALA A 37 11.70 17.04 -0.43
C ALA A 37 10.93 16.08 -1.34
N ASN A 38 11.62 14.99 -1.70
CA ASN A 38 11.09 13.78 -2.30
C ASN A 38 11.28 12.64 -1.29
N VAL A 39 10.22 11.90 -1.00
CA VAL A 39 10.30 10.77 -0.07
C VAL A 39 10.04 9.45 -0.79
N ASN A 40 10.72 8.40 -0.34
CA ASN A 40 10.52 7.04 -0.80
C ASN A 40 10.10 6.16 0.39
N ILE A 41 8.88 5.65 0.32
CA ILE A 41 8.26 4.91 1.43
C ILE A 41 8.84 3.49 1.56
N ARG A 42 9.35 2.91 0.45
CA ARG A 42 9.86 1.54 0.40
C ARG A 42 11.19 1.40 1.13
N ASN A 43 12.12 2.31 0.88
CA ASN A 43 13.47 2.27 1.48
C ASN A 43 13.68 3.31 2.60
N GLY A 44 12.70 4.19 2.83
CA GLY A 44 12.77 5.21 3.86
C GLY A 44 13.56 6.48 3.48
N GLU A 45 13.96 6.61 2.21
CA GLU A 45 14.82 7.71 1.78
C GLU A 45 14.08 9.05 1.75
N ILE A 46 14.72 10.10 2.29
CA ILE A 46 14.27 11.49 2.23
C ILE A 46 15.33 12.29 1.48
N LYS A 47 14.99 12.75 0.27
CA LYS A 47 15.87 13.56 -0.59
C LYS A 47 15.40 15.02 -0.58
N PRO A 48 16.20 15.97 -0.08
CA PRO A 48 15.88 17.38 -0.23
C PRO A 48 15.70 17.78 -1.71
N HIS A 49 14.84 18.76 -1.96
CA HIS A 49 14.62 19.28 -3.31
C HIS A 49 15.60 20.42 -3.61
N GLY A 50 16.41 20.25 -4.67
CA GLY A 50 17.48 21.19 -5.01
C GLY A 50 18.53 21.29 -3.89
N ASP A 51 19.01 22.51 -3.63
CA ASP A 51 20.02 22.79 -2.60
C ASP A 51 19.43 23.05 -1.20
N ARG A 52 18.16 22.67 -0.98
CA ARG A 52 17.49 22.90 0.31
C ARG A 52 18.10 22.08 1.43
N LYS A 53 18.18 22.70 2.60
CA LYS A 53 18.43 22.02 3.87
C LYS A 53 17.09 21.86 4.58
N LEU A 54 16.76 20.62 4.91
CA LEU A 54 15.60 20.31 5.74
C LEU A 54 15.91 20.65 7.19
N SER A 55 15.00 21.33 7.85
CA SER A 55 15.03 21.55 9.29
C SER A 55 14.63 20.27 10.04
N GLU A 56 14.89 20.25 11.34
CA GLU A 56 14.43 19.14 12.20
C GLU A 56 12.90 19.00 12.20
N ALA A 57 12.17 20.11 12.10
CA ALA A 57 10.70 20.10 11.98
C ALA A 57 10.25 19.45 10.67
N ASP A 58 10.89 19.80 9.54
CA ASP A 58 10.60 19.17 8.24
C ASP A 58 10.83 17.65 8.32
N LEU A 59 11.96 17.24 8.88
CA LEU A 59 12.33 15.83 9.00
C LEU A 59 11.37 15.07 9.92
N LEU A 60 10.93 15.67 11.02
CA LEU A 60 9.96 15.06 11.93
C LEU A 60 8.60 14.88 11.25
N ALA A 61 8.10 15.92 10.58
CA ALA A 61 6.83 15.87 9.85
C ALA A 61 6.86 14.81 8.74
N ILE A 62 7.97 14.72 8.00
CA ILE A 62 8.16 13.71 6.96
C ILE A 62 8.15 12.30 7.56
N ARG A 63 8.88 12.06 8.66
CA ARG A 63 8.93 10.74 9.31
C ARG A 63 7.55 10.31 9.82
N HIS A 64 6.83 11.20 10.49
CA HIS A 64 5.47 10.92 10.96
C HIS A 64 4.54 10.55 9.80
N TRP A 65 4.54 11.35 8.73
CA TRP A 65 3.75 11.05 7.55
C TRP A 65 4.12 9.70 6.93
N MET A 66 5.41 9.34 6.92
CA MET A 66 5.85 8.04 6.41
C MET A 66 5.33 6.88 7.26
N ASP A 67 5.31 7.02 8.58
CA ASP A 67 4.80 5.98 9.47
C ASP A 67 3.29 5.79 9.31
N ASP A 68 2.52 6.89 9.28
CA ASP A 68 1.08 6.86 8.98
C ASP A 68 0.83 6.23 7.60
N ARG A 69 1.64 6.61 6.61
CA ARG A 69 1.48 6.10 5.24
C ARG A 69 1.75 4.61 5.17
N ARG A 70 2.72 4.08 5.91
CA ARG A 70 2.98 2.63 5.96
C ARG A 70 1.81 1.88 6.58
N ALA A 71 1.20 2.40 7.65
CA ALA A 71 0.03 1.80 8.25
C ALA A 71 -1.14 1.72 7.25
N VAL A 72 -1.43 2.83 6.56
CA VAL A 72 -2.48 2.87 5.51
C VAL A 72 -2.18 1.92 4.36
N LEU A 73 -0.91 1.80 3.94
CA LEU A 73 -0.55 0.85 2.89
C LEU A 73 -0.73 -0.60 3.35
N ALA A 74 -0.34 -0.94 4.58
CA ALA A 74 -0.53 -2.28 5.12
C ALA A 74 -2.02 -2.68 5.24
N GLU A 75 -2.89 -1.73 5.61
CA GLU A 75 -4.34 -1.94 5.61
C GLU A 75 -4.90 -2.18 4.20
N ARG A 76 -4.40 -1.43 3.21
CA ARG A 76 -4.80 -1.61 1.81
C ARG A 76 -4.30 -2.91 1.21
N ASP A 77 -3.08 -3.33 1.57
CA ASP A 77 -2.51 -4.58 1.07
C ASP A 77 -3.40 -5.78 1.43
N ILE A 78 -3.98 -5.80 2.65
CA ILE A 78 -4.90 -6.88 3.04
C ILE A 78 -6.30 -6.69 2.44
N ASP A 79 -6.79 -5.46 2.31
CA ASP A 79 -8.06 -5.15 1.62
C ASP A 79 -8.04 -5.64 0.16
N ASP A 80 -6.93 -5.45 -0.55
CA ASP A 80 -6.75 -5.92 -1.94
C ASP A 80 -6.84 -7.45 -2.04
N ILE A 81 -6.39 -8.19 -1.02
CA ILE A 81 -6.56 -9.65 -0.96
C ILE A 81 -8.03 -10.04 -0.74
N PHE A 82 -8.77 -9.31 0.10
CA PHE A 82 -10.21 -9.54 0.24
C PHE A 82 -10.96 -9.23 -1.07
N ARG A 83 -10.59 -8.15 -1.78
CA ARG A 83 -11.14 -7.85 -3.11
C ARG A 83 -10.83 -8.95 -4.13
N ALA A 84 -9.64 -9.56 -4.08
CA ALA A 84 -9.30 -10.69 -4.94
C ALA A 84 -10.19 -11.92 -4.66
N ILE A 85 -10.50 -12.19 -3.38
CA ILE A 85 -11.44 -13.25 -2.99
C ILE A 85 -12.83 -12.97 -3.58
N ASP A 86 -13.34 -11.74 -3.42
CA ASP A 86 -14.63 -11.34 -3.98
C ASP A 86 -14.64 -11.47 -5.51
N HIS A 87 -13.56 -11.05 -6.17
CA HIS A 87 -13.43 -11.18 -7.62
C HIS A 87 -13.47 -12.65 -8.06
N LEU A 88 -12.78 -13.57 -7.37
CA LEU A 88 -12.84 -15.00 -7.66
C LEU A 88 -14.25 -15.58 -7.48
N ASN A 89 -14.98 -15.15 -6.45
CA ASN A 89 -16.37 -15.55 -6.23
C ASN A 89 -17.29 -15.04 -7.35
N LEU A 90 -17.13 -13.78 -7.76
CA LEU A 90 -17.89 -13.19 -8.87
C LEU A 90 -17.57 -13.87 -10.21
N THR A 91 -16.31 -14.21 -10.46
CA THR A 91 -15.87 -14.96 -11.64
C THR A 91 -16.47 -16.36 -11.65
N THR A 92 -16.52 -17.03 -10.50
CA THR A 92 -17.18 -18.34 -10.35
C THR A 92 -18.66 -18.24 -10.71
N HIS A 93 -19.35 -17.23 -10.18
CA HIS A 93 -20.76 -17.01 -10.51
C HIS A 93 -20.96 -16.70 -12.00
N TRP A 94 -20.13 -15.84 -12.59
CA TRP A 94 -20.17 -15.54 -14.02
C TRP A 94 -20.00 -16.79 -14.89
N ALA A 95 -19.01 -17.64 -14.57
CA ALA A 95 -18.78 -18.88 -15.31
C ALA A 95 -19.98 -19.83 -15.24
N GLN A 96 -20.71 -19.84 -14.12
CA GLN A 96 -21.89 -20.69 -13.92
C GLN A 96 -23.15 -20.17 -14.62
N SER A 97 -23.35 -18.85 -14.64
CA SER A 97 -24.66 -18.26 -14.98
C SER A 97 -24.68 -17.42 -16.26
N ARG A 98 -23.52 -17.02 -16.79
CA ARG A 98 -23.43 -16.02 -17.87
C ARG A 98 -22.40 -16.30 -18.98
N ALA A 99 -21.35 -17.08 -18.71
CA ALA A 99 -20.28 -17.27 -19.68
C ALA A 99 -20.75 -18.08 -20.91
N SER A 100 -20.30 -17.70 -22.11
CA SER A 100 -20.46 -18.53 -23.31
C SER A 100 -19.36 -19.60 -23.40
N GLU A 101 -19.56 -20.61 -24.24
CA GLU A 101 -18.57 -21.67 -24.47
C GLU A 101 -17.23 -21.11 -24.96
N GLU A 102 -17.26 -20.17 -25.91
CA GLU A 102 -16.05 -19.55 -26.47
C GLU A 102 -15.31 -18.70 -25.42
N GLN A 103 -16.06 -18.03 -24.54
CA GLN A 103 -15.46 -17.28 -23.43
C GLN A 103 -14.79 -18.22 -22.43
N LEU A 104 -15.42 -19.36 -22.11
CA LEU A 104 -14.84 -20.35 -21.21
C LEU A 104 -13.59 -20.99 -21.82
N GLU A 105 -13.62 -21.37 -23.10
CA GLU A 105 -12.45 -21.91 -23.81
C GLU A 105 -11.27 -20.92 -23.76
N ALA A 106 -11.54 -19.62 -23.95
CA ALA A 106 -10.50 -18.59 -23.96
C ALA A 106 -9.79 -18.38 -22.62
N VAL A 107 -10.41 -18.69 -21.47
CA VAL A 107 -9.88 -18.32 -20.13
C VAL A 107 -9.62 -19.49 -19.18
N THR A 108 -10.19 -20.67 -19.45
CA THR A 108 -10.21 -21.78 -18.49
C THR A 108 -8.82 -22.21 -18.05
N ASP A 109 -7.92 -22.54 -18.99
CA ASP A 109 -6.58 -23.03 -18.65
C ASP A 109 -5.77 -21.99 -17.87
N GLN A 110 -5.84 -20.72 -18.27
CA GLN A 110 -5.13 -19.65 -17.60
C GLN A 110 -5.66 -19.42 -16.19
N LEU A 111 -6.98 -19.46 -15.98
CA LEU A 111 -7.58 -19.37 -14.64
C LEU A 111 -7.16 -20.54 -13.76
N LEU A 112 -7.24 -21.78 -14.27
CA LEU A 112 -6.87 -22.98 -13.52
C LEU A 112 -5.40 -22.96 -13.09
N LEU A 113 -4.48 -22.58 -13.99
CA LEU A 113 -3.05 -22.47 -13.66
C LEU A 113 -2.78 -21.37 -12.63
N THR A 114 -3.40 -20.20 -12.78
CA THR A 114 -3.23 -19.08 -11.83
C THR A 114 -3.76 -19.44 -10.44
N MET A 115 -4.92 -20.09 -10.37
CA MET A 115 -5.49 -20.59 -9.11
C MET A 115 -4.63 -21.68 -8.48
N HIS A 116 -4.07 -22.58 -9.30
CA HIS A 116 -3.20 -23.65 -8.82
C HIS A 116 -1.92 -23.10 -8.19
N ASP A 117 -1.25 -22.14 -8.83
CA ASP A 117 -0.03 -21.52 -8.30
C ASP A 117 -0.30 -20.85 -6.93
N LEU A 118 -1.33 -20.00 -6.86
CA LEU A 118 -1.73 -19.34 -5.62
C LEU A 118 -2.05 -20.37 -4.53
N ARG A 119 -2.83 -21.41 -4.84
CA ARG A 119 -3.16 -22.49 -3.91
C ARG A 119 -1.90 -23.18 -3.38
N SER A 120 -0.95 -23.50 -4.26
CA SER A 120 0.30 -24.18 -3.89
C SER A 120 1.15 -23.35 -2.93
N VAL A 121 1.22 -22.03 -3.11
CA VAL A 121 1.89 -21.12 -2.17
C VAL A 121 1.17 -21.08 -0.82
N LEU A 122 -0.17 -20.92 -0.81
CA LEU A 122 -0.96 -20.81 0.41
C LEU A 122 -0.94 -22.10 1.25
N VAL A 123 -1.03 -23.27 0.61
CA VAL A 123 -0.96 -24.57 1.28
C VAL A 123 0.40 -24.74 1.97
N ARG A 124 1.50 -24.43 1.28
CA ARG A 124 2.86 -24.48 1.85
C ARG A 124 3.00 -23.57 3.05
N LYS A 125 2.59 -22.30 2.93
CA LYS A 125 2.62 -21.33 4.04
C LYS A 125 1.74 -21.74 5.22
N LYS A 126 0.62 -22.44 4.98
CA LYS A 126 -0.22 -23.00 6.04
C LYS A 126 0.49 -24.15 6.76
N ALA A 127 1.11 -25.07 6.02
CA ALA A 127 1.90 -26.16 6.59
C ALA A 127 3.06 -25.65 7.46
N ASP A 128 3.85 -24.68 6.95
CA ASP A 128 4.97 -24.07 7.69
C ASP A 128 4.52 -23.46 9.02
N ARG A 129 3.35 -22.80 9.04
CA ARG A 129 2.77 -22.20 10.27
C ARG A 129 2.37 -23.27 11.28
N LEU A 130 1.77 -24.37 10.83
CA LEU A 130 1.38 -25.49 11.69
C LEU A 130 2.62 -26.17 12.31
N MET A 131 3.67 -26.41 11.52
CA MET A 131 4.92 -26.98 12.02
C MET A 131 5.59 -26.07 13.07
N LYS A 132 5.66 -24.75 12.82
CA LYS A 132 6.19 -23.78 13.79
C LYS A 132 5.39 -23.74 15.08
N ALA A 133 4.06 -23.83 14.99
CA ALA A 133 3.18 -23.87 16.16
C ALA A 133 3.42 -25.14 17.00
N ALA A 134 3.56 -26.31 16.35
CA ALA A 134 3.86 -27.57 17.02
C ALA A 134 5.22 -27.52 17.75
N ALA A 135 6.29 -27.09 17.06
CA ALA A 135 7.62 -26.97 17.66
C ALA A 135 7.67 -26.00 18.86
N LYS A 136 6.93 -24.88 18.80
CA LYS A 136 6.83 -23.93 19.92
C LYS A 136 6.10 -24.53 21.12
N ALA A 137 5.07 -25.36 20.88
CA ALA A 137 4.34 -26.05 21.95
C ALA A 137 5.17 -27.15 22.62
N GLU A 138 6.11 -27.75 21.89
CA GLU A 138 7.06 -28.75 22.42
C GLU A 138 8.24 -28.12 23.17
N GLY A 139 8.80 -27.02 22.65
CA GLY A 139 9.94 -26.32 23.27
C GLY A 139 9.62 -25.44 24.47
N GLY A 140 8.33 -25.12 24.71
CA GLY A 140 7.87 -24.38 25.89
C GLY A 140 7.52 -25.25 27.11
N LYS A 141 7.74 -26.56 27.02
CA LYS A 141 7.51 -27.53 28.12
C LYS A 141 8.79 -27.86 28.92
N GLY A 142 9.88 -27.12 28.71
CA GLY A 142 11.17 -27.28 29.40
C GLY A 142 11.40 -26.23 30.47
#